data_AF-W1PC70-F1
#
_entry.id   AF-W1PC70-F1
#
_cell.length_a   1.000
_cell.length_b   1.000
_cell.length_c   1.000
_cell.angle_alpha   90.00
_cell.angle_beta   90.00
_cell.angle_gamma   90.00
#
_symmetry.space_group_name_H-M   'P 1'
#
loop_
_entity.id
_entity.type
_entity.pdbx_description
1 polymer ?
#
loop_
_entity_poly.entity_id
_entity_poly.type
_entity_poly.pdbx_seq_one_letter_code
_entity_poly.pdbx_strand_id
1 'polypeptide(L)'
;MEASLSTAPIMFTSNHRDDLVGGYYIDGDNVKYSFPMAFTVTMLAWSVVEYSNELQTSNELSHAMEAIRWGTDYFIKAQPKDTVLYAVVGDPILDHACWERPEDMTTSRQAYRIDEAHPGADLAGETAAALAASSMVFKSSDSTYALLLLDHAKRVSFHSFLAFFFPEYGSQSQLQPL
;
A
#
# COMPACT_ATOMS: atom_id res chain seq x y z
N MET A 1 15.67 31.95 2.23
CA MET A 1 14.43 31.24 2.56
C MET A 1 13.92 30.67 1.25
N GLU A 2 14.41 29.49 0.88
CA GLU A 2 13.94 28.66 -0.23
C GLU A 2 14.52 27.28 0.07
N ALA A 3 13.65 26.34 0.42
CA ALA A 3 14.04 24.95 0.58
C ALA A 3 13.87 24.28 -0.79
N SER A 4 15.00 24.03 -1.45
CA SER A 4 15.08 23.15 -2.61
C SER A 4 14.69 21.73 -2.16
N LEU A 5 13.47 21.31 -2.46
CA LEU A 5 13.09 19.91 -2.42
C LEU A 5 13.66 19.26 -3.68
N SER A 6 14.77 18.54 -3.49
CA SER A 6 15.37 17.70 -4.51
C SER A 6 14.39 16.61 -4.93
N THR A 7 13.76 16.81 -6.08
CA THR A 7 12.95 15.83 -6.79
C THR A 7 13.88 14.86 -7.52
N ALA A 8 14.08 13.68 -6.97
CA ALA A 8 14.58 12.54 -7.73
C ALA A 8 13.94 11.25 -7.17
N PRO A 9 12.89 10.70 -7.81
CA PRO A 9 12.47 9.34 -7.51
C PRO A 9 13.58 8.39 -7.98
N ILE A 10 14.11 7.57 -7.08
CA ILE A 10 15.05 6.50 -7.40
C ILE A 10 14.22 5.35 -8.00
N MET A 11 14.42 5.08 -9.29
CA MET A 11 13.59 4.21 -10.13
C MET A 11 14.25 2.83 -10.30
N PHE A 12 13.62 1.76 -9.81
CA PHE A 12 13.95 0.37 -10.19
C PHE A 12 12.74 -0.31 -10.83
N THR A 13 12.94 -0.92 -12.00
CA THR A 13 11.92 -1.61 -12.80
C THR A 13 11.75 -3.06 -12.32
N SER A 14 10.50 -3.52 -12.10
CA SER A 14 10.22 -4.95 -11.94
C SER A 14 9.61 -5.54 -13.22
N ASN A 15 10.32 -6.47 -13.86
CA ASN A 15 9.85 -7.25 -15.01
C ASN A 15 9.04 -8.51 -14.59
N HIS A 16 8.16 -8.42 -13.60
CA HIS A 16 7.28 -9.53 -13.19
C HIS A 16 5.81 -9.13 -13.32
N ARG A 17 5.02 -10.01 -13.96
CA ARG A 17 3.57 -9.85 -14.18
C ARG A 17 2.80 -10.15 -12.90
N ASP A 18 3.13 -9.47 -11.81
CA ASP A 18 2.32 -9.54 -10.61
C ASP A 18 0.98 -8.83 -10.89
N ASP A 19 -0.14 -9.46 -10.56
CA ASP A 19 -1.47 -8.85 -10.72
C ASP A 19 -1.63 -7.75 -9.67
N LEU A 20 -1.50 -6.49 -10.09
CA LEU A 20 -1.70 -5.32 -9.24
C LEU A 20 -3.01 -4.59 -9.55
N VAL A 21 -3.99 -5.25 -10.17
CA VAL A 21 -5.34 -4.72 -10.41
C VAL A 21 -6.14 -4.65 -9.10
N GLY A 22 -6.90 -3.56 -8.92
CA GLY A 22 -7.69 -3.26 -7.72
C GLY A 22 -7.16 -2.04 -6.98
N GLY A 23 -7.57 -1.84 -5.72
CA GLY A 23 -7.14 -0.71 -4.89
C GLY A 23 -7.71 0.63 -5.37
N TYR A 24 -7.21 1.72 -4.79
CA TYR A 24 -7.74 3.07 -5.01
C TYR A 24 -6.77 3.97 -5.78
N TYR A 25 -7.32 4.83 -6.64
CA TYR A 25 -6.70 6.12 -6.93
C TYR A 25 -6.91 7.04 -5.74
N ILE A 26 -5.92 7.87 -5.44
CA ILE A 26 -5.88 8.59 -4.16
C ILE A 26 -6.44 10.01 -4.26
N ASP A 27 -6.35 10.62 -5.44
CA ASP A 27 -6.88 11.97 -5.70
C ASP A 27 -7.54 12.00 -7.09
N GLY A 28 -7.52 13.16 -7.76
CA GLY A 28 -7.97 13.31 -9.16
C GLY A 28 -7.01 12.73 -10.21
N ASP A 29 -5.90 12.11 -9.81
CA ASP A 29 -4.96 11.42 -10.68
C ASP A 29 -5.30 9.91 -10.77
N ASN A 30 -4.61 9.17 -11.64
CA ASN A 30 -4.77 7.73 -11.78
C ASN A 30 -3.56 6.95 -11.26
N VAL A 31 -2.76 7.57 -10.38
CA VAL A 31 -1.65 6.92 -9.71
C VAL A 31 -2.15 6.26 -8.44
N LYS A 32 -1.66 5.04 -8.18
CA LYS A 32 -1.93 4.36 -6.92
C LYS A 32 -0.75 4.57 -5.99
N TYR A 33 -0.95 5.36 -4.94
CA TYR A 33 0.03 5.53 -3.87
C TYR A 33 -0.37 4.67 -2.67
N SER A 34 0.37 3.59 -2.43
CA SER A 34 0.05 2.62 -1.37
C SER A 34 0.10 3.23 0.04
N PHE A 35 0.95 4.22 0.29
CA PHE A 35 1.10 4.81 1.63
C PHE A 35 -0.15 5.58 2.10
N PRO A 36 -0.65 6.61 1.38
CA PRO A 36 -1.91 7.25 1.75
C PRO A 36 -3.11 6.30 1.62
N MET A 37 -3.06 5.32 0.71
CA MET A 37 -4.09 4.27 0.65
C MET A 37 -4.16 3.47 1.96
N ALA A 38 -3.01 3.06 2.48
CA ALA A 38 -2.91 2.27 3.71
C ALA A 38 -3.49 3.07 4.87
N PHE A 39 -3.10 4.33 5.00
CA PHE A 39 -3.66 5.22 6.01
C PHE A 39 -5.19 5.34 5.91
N THR A 40 -5.74 5.54 4.71
CA THR A 40 -7.20 5.58 4.51
C THR A 40 -7.87 4.28 4.95
N VAL A 41 -7.31 3.12 4.59
CA VAL A 41 -7.85 1.81 4.98
C VAL A 41 -7.75 1.60 6.49
N THR A 42 -6.64 2.00 7.13
CA THR A 42 -6.48 1.98 8.60
C THR A 42 -7.59 2.78 9.27
N MET A 43 -7.84 4.01 8.81
CA MET A 43 -8.86 4.90 9.39
C MET A 43 -10.29 4.39 9.16
N LEU A 44 -10.59 3.82 7.99
CA LEU A 44 -11.87 3.16 7.73
C LEU A 44 -12.07 1.92 8.61
N ALA A 45 -11.04 1.09 8.75
CA ALA A 45 -11.11 -0.10 9.61
C ALA A 45 -11.30 0.30 11.08
N TRP A 46 -10.59 1.32 11.55
CA TRP A 46 -10.78 1.84 12.90
C TRP A 46 -12.20 2.37 13.10
N SER A 47 -12.76 3.12 12.15
CA SER A 47 -14.14 3.62 12.28
C SER A 47 -15.16 2.47 12.39
N VAL A 48 -14.97 1.38 11.65
CA VAL A 48 -15.82 0.18 11.77
C VAL A 48 -15.65 -0.51 13.12
N VAL A 49 -14.41 -0.62 13.62
CA VAL A 49 -14.15 -1.22 14.95
C VAL A 49 -14.82 -0.42 16.06
N GLU A 50 -14.74 0.91 16.01
CA GLU A 50 -15.25 1.79 17.08
C GLU A 50 -16.76 2.02 16.98
N TYR A 51 -17.29 2.23 15.76
CA TYR A 51 -18.64 2.76 15.51
C TYR A 51 -19.51 1.80 14.68
N SER A 52 -19.29 0.50 14.81
CA SER A 52 -20.04 -0.52 14.04
C SER A 52 -21.56 -0.41 14.20
N ASN A 53 -22.05 -0.08 15.40
CA ASN A 53 -23.49 0.03 15.68
C ASN A 53 -24.12 1.23 14.95
N GLU A 54 -23.43 2.37 14.94
CA GLU A 54 -23.84 3.59 14.28
C GLU A 54 -23.87 3.39 12.77
N LEU A 55 -22.81 2.80 12.21
CA LEU A 55 -22.73 2.44 10.78
C LEU A 55 -23.81 1.42 10.40
N GLN A 56 -24.12 0.47 11.28
CA GLN A 56 -25.20 -0.49 11.04
C GLN A 56 -26.57 0.20 11.05
N THR A 57 -26.78 1.15 11.97
CA THR A 57 -28.02 1.91 12.08
C THR A 57 -28.22 2.85 10.89
N SER A 58 -27.14 3.37 10.30
CA SER A 58 -27.19 4.17 9.08
C SER A 58 -27.21 3.37 7.78
N ASN A 59 -27.18 2.03 7.85
CA ASN A 59 -27.04 1.12 6.70
C ASN A 59 -25.73 1.29 5.90
N GLU A 60 -24.68 1.81 6.52
CA GLU A 60 -23.37 2.03 5.88
C GLU A 60 -22.32 0.98 6.27
N LEU A 61 -22.60 0.11 7.25
CA LEU A 61 -21.62 -0.88 7.71
C LEU A 61 -21.14 -1.80 6.58
N SER A 62 -22.04 -2.31 5.74
CA SER A 62 -21.66 -3.18 4.61
C SER A 62 -20.81 -2.45 3.58
N HIS A 63 -21.12 -1.19 3.29
CA HIS A 63 -20.34 -0.37 2.35
C HIS A 63 -18.96 -0.02 2.89
N ALA A 64 -18.86 0.31 4.18
CA ALA A 64 -17.57 0.53 4.84
C ALA A 64 -16.71 -0.73 4.82
N MET A 65 -17.29 -1.89 5.13
CA MET A 65 -16.59 -3.18 5.05
C MET A 65 -16.17 -3.53 3.61
N GLU A 66 -17.00 -3.26 2.61
CA GLU A 66 -16.64 -3.46 1.20
C GLU A 66 -15.48 -2.55 0.78
N ALA A 67 -15.47 -1.29 1.20
CA ALA A 67 -14.38 -0.35 0.93
C ALA A 67 -13.05 -0.80 1.57
N ILE A 68 -13.10 -1.27 2.82
CA ILE A 68 -11.93 -1.85 3.49
C ILE A 68 -11.44 -3.09 2.75
N ARG A 69 -12.35 -3.98 2.32
CA ARG A 69 -12.00 -5.18 1.56
C ARG A 69 -11.32 -4.82 0.25
N TRP A 70 -11.83 -3.85 -0.49
CA TRP A 70 -11.24 -3.41 -1.77
C TRP A 70 -9.78 -2.95 -1.63
N GLY A 71 -9.47 -2.19 -0.57
CA GLY A 71 -8.11 -1.76 -0.27
C GLY A 71 -7.21 -2.92 0.19
N THR A 72 -7.73 -3.79 1.07
CA THR A 72 -6.95 -4.91 1.61
C THR A 72 -6.68 -6.02 0.60
N ASP A 73 -7.62 -6.31 -0.31
CA ASP A 73 -7.41 -7.22 -1.44
C ASP A 73 -6.24 -6.75 -2.32
N TYR A 74 -6.11 -5.43 -2.51
CA TYR A 74 -4.96 -4.86 -3.20
C TYR A 74 -3.66 -5.00 -2.39
N PHE A 75 -3.66 -4.78 -1.08
CA PHE A 75 -2.44 -4.94 -0.27
C PHE A 75 -1.92 -6.38 -0.25
N ILE A 76 -2.82 -7.38 -0.24
CA ILE A 76 -2.45 -8.79 -0.38
C ILE A 76 -1.69 -9.02 -1.70
N LYS A 77 -2.20 -8.45 -2.81
CA LYS A 77 -1.54 -8.52 -4.12
C LYS A 77 -0.24 -7.72 -4.19
N ALA A 78 -0.22 -6.55 -3.56
CA ALA A 78 0.93 -5.66 -3.52
C ALA A 78 2.09 -6.21 -2.67
N GLN A 79 1.84 -7.25 -1.86
CA GLN A 79 2.85 -7.96 -1.10
C GLN A 79 3.00 -9.43 -1.58
N PRO A 80 3.52 -9.66 -2.79
CA PRO A 80 3.61 -11.01 -3.37
C PRO A 80 4.65 -11.91 -2.68
N LYS A 81 5.58 -11.31 -1.92
CA LYS A 81 6.65 -12.00 -1.18
C LYS A 81 6.86 -11.33 0.17
N ASP A 82 7.44 -12.04 1.13
CA ASP A 82 7.59 -11.55 2.51
C ASP A 82 8.42 -10.25 2.62
N THR A 83 9.33 -10.02 1.67
CA THR A 83 10.25 -8.87 1.68
C THR A 83 10.01 -7.86 0.55
N VAL A 84 8.86 -7.94 -0.13
CA VAL A 84 8.52 -7.05 -1.24
C VAL A 84 7.15 -6.41 -0.99
N LEU A 85 7.07 -5.08 -1.11
CA LEU A 85 5.81 -4.35 -1.07
C LEU A 85 5.77 -3.28 -2.17
N TYR A 86 4.77 -3.35 -3.05
CA TYR A 86 4.54 -2.34 -4.08
C TYR A 86 4.03 -1.03 -3.50
N ALA A 87 4.80 0.04 -3.72
CA ALA A 87 4.60 1.37 -3.16
C ALA A 87 3.79 2.28 -4.08
N VAL A 88 4.06 2.23 -5.39
CA VAL A 88 3.43 3.11 -6.39
C VAL A 88 3.13 2.32 -7.65
N VAL A 89 1.98 2.55 -8.28
CA VAL A 89 1.65 2.03 -9.63
C VAL A 89 1.16 3.19 -10.51
N GLY A 90 1.92 3.48 -11.57
CA GLY A 90 1.73 4.66 -12.42
C GLY A 90 2.98 5.55 -12.41
N ASP A 91 3.26 6.21 -13.53
CA ASP A 91 4.23 7.30 -13.60
C ASP A 91 3.53 8.63 -13.26
N PRO A 92 3.86 9.29 -12.13
CA PRO A 92 3.19 10.52 -11.71
C PRO A 92 3.33 11.67 -12.70
N ILE A 93 4.48 11.78 -13.36
CA ILE A 93 4.76 12.90 -14.25
C ILE A 93 3.91 12.76 -15.52
N LEU A 94 3.88 11.55 -16.09
CA LEU A 94 3.09 11.30 -17.29
C LEU A 94 1.58 11.29 -17.01
N ASP A 95 1.17 10.76 -15.86
CA ASP A 95 -0.23 10.73 -15.45
C ASP A 95 -0.75 12.15 -15.23
N HIS A 96 -0.02 13.00 -14.50
CA HIS A 96 -0.44 14.40 -14.26
C HIS A 96 -0.39 15.29 -15.50
N ALA A 97 0.40 14.91 -16.51
CA ALA A 97 0.44 15.60 -17.79
C ALA A 97 -0.80 15.35 -18.67
N CYS A 98 -1.63 14.36 -18.33
CA CYS A 98 -2.80 13.95 -19.09
C CYS A 98 -4.08 14.11 -18.26
N TRP A 99 -5.13 14.71 -18.84
CA TRP A 99 -6.46 14.71 -18.24
C TRP A 99 -7.38 13.79 -19.04
N GLU A 100 -7.55 12.57 -18.55
CA GLU A 100 -8.33 11.53 -19.23
C GLU A 100 -9.11 10.66 -18.25
N ARG A 101 -10.08 9.90 -18.78
CA ARG A 101 -10.80 8.91 -17.98
C ARG A 101 -9.86 7.73 -17.68
N PRO A 102 -9.93 7.12 -16.49
CA PRO A 102 -9.05 6.00 -16.14
C PRO A 102 -9.15 4.82 -17.11
N GLU A 103 -10.32 4.57 -17.71
CA GLU A 103 -10.51 3.51 -18.71
C GLU A 103 -9.82 3.78 -20.06
N ASP A 104 -9.43 5.02 -20.33
CA ASP A 104 -8.80 5.45 -21.58
C ASP A 104 -7.27 5.62 -21.45
N MET A 105 -6.70 5.41 -20.26
CA MET A 105 -5.27 5.66 -19.98
C MET A 105 -4.34 4.95 -20.96
N THR A 106 -3.41 5.72 -21.51
CA THR A 106 -2.31 5.20 -22.35
C THR A 106 -0.93 5.44 -21.75
N THR A 107 -0.86 6.15 -20.62
CA THR A 107 0.37 6.44 -19.87
C THR A 107 0.97 5.17 -19.25
N SER A 108 2.28 5.19 -18.99
CA SER A 108 2.97 4.05 -18.37
C SER A 108 2.41 3.76 -16.98
N ARG A 109 1.97 2.52 -16.75
CA ARG A 109 1.53 2.03 -15.43
C ARG A 109 2.63 1.25 -14.69
N GLN A 110 3.88 1.70 -14.81
CA GLN A 110 5.01 1.07 -14.15
C GLN A 110 4.80 1.01 -12.64
N ALA A 111 5.15 -0.13 -12.04
CA ALA A 111 5.07 -0.36 -10.61
C ALA A 111 6.44 -0.21 -9.94
N TYR A 112 6.45 0.42 -8.77
CA TYR A 112 7.61 0.67 -7.91
C TYR A 112 7.38 0.00 -6.57
N ARG A 113 8.45 -0.50 -5.95
CA ARG A 113 8.37 -1.29 -4.71
C ARG A 113 9.47 -0.92 -3.73
N ILE A 114 9.22 -1.24 -2.47
CA ILE A 114 10.24 -1.38 -1.44
C ILE A 114 10.65 -2.85 -1.30
N ASP A 115 11.91 -3.08 -0.98
CA ASP A 115 12.48 -4.40 -0.70
C ASP A 115 13.68 -4.32 0.26
N GLU A 116 14.35 -5.43 0.54
CA GLU A 116 15.48 -5.45 1.49
C GLU A 116 16.61 -4.50 1.11
N ALA A 117 16.82 -4.26 -0.19
CA ALA A 117 17.82 -3.31 -0.68
C ALA A 117 17.31 -1.86 -0.67
N HIS A 118 15.99 -1.67 -0.75
CA HIS A 118 15.33 -0.36 -0.78
C HIS A 118 14.19 -0.31 0.25
N PRO A 119 14.52 -0.15 1.54
CA PRO A 119 13.54 -0.27 2.61
C PRO A 119 12.57 0.93 2.67
N GLY A 120 11.37 0.69 3.22
CA GLY A 120 10.38 1.74 3.49
C GLY A 120 9.54 1.41 4.72
N ALA A 121 10.10 1.67 5.90
CA ALA A 121 9.53 1.25 7.18
C ALA A 121 8.18 1.92 7.50
N ASP A 122 7.98 3.15 7.04
CA ASP A 122 6.74 3.93 7.15
C ASP A 122 5.62 3.31 6.32
N LEU A 123 5.85 3.09 5.02
CA LEU A 123 4.89 2.43 4.13
C LEU A 123 4.55 1.02 4.62
N ALA A 124 5.57 0.22 4.96
CA ALA A 124 5.34 -1.13 5.46
C ALA A 124 4.63 -1.12 6.82
N GLY A 125 4.99 -0.20 7.72
CA GLY A 125 4.32 -0.05 9.01
C GLY A 125 2.84 0.29 8.87
N GLU A 126 2.51 1.27 8.01
CA GLU A 126 1.13 1.68 7.79
C GLU A 126 0.31 0.61 7.06
N THR A 127 0.91 -0.10 6.10
CA THR A 127 0.25 -1.23 5.42
C THR A 127 -0.03 -2.37 6.41
N ALA A 128 0.91 -2.65 7.31
CA ALA A 128 0.71 -3.63 8.38
C ALA A 128 -0.40 -3.20 9.35
N ALA A 129 -0.47 -1.90 9.71
CA ALA A 129 -1.54 -1.34 10.53
C ALA A 129 -2.90 -1.49 9.85
N ALA A 130 -3.00 -1.15 8.56
CA ALA A 130 -4.22 -1.28 7.76
C ALA A 130 -4.74 -2.71 7.74
N LEU A 131 -3.85 -3.68 7.45
CA LEU A 131 -4.18 -5.10 7.42
C LEU A 131 -4.58 -5.64 8.81
N ALA A 132 -3.85 -5.25 9.86
CA ALA A 132 -4.15 -5.66 11.23
C ALA A 132 -5.50 -5.12 11.72
N ALA A 133 -5.77 -3.83 11.52
CA ALA A 133 -7.06 -3.22 11.87
C ALA A 133 -8.21 -3.88 11.09
N SER A 134 -8.02 -4.11 9.80
CA SER A 134 -9.01 -4.78 8.95
C SER A 134 -9.26 -6.23 9.39
N SER A 135 -8.24 -6.94 9.88
CA SER A 135 -8.43 -8.29 10.43
C SER A 135 -9.41 -8.32 11.61
N MET A 136 -9.48 -7.24 12.41
CA MET A 136 -10.44 -7.11 13.51
C MET A 136 -11.87 -6.93 12.97
N VAL A 137 -12.02 -6.13 11.91
CA VAL A 137 -13.31 -5.88 11.25
C VAL A 137 -13.94 -7.17 10.70
N PHE A 138 -13.16 -8.01 10.02
CA PHE A 138 -13.69 -9.24 9.40
C PHE A 138 -13.72 -10.45 10.33
N LYS A 139 -13.21 -10.35 11.57
CA LYS A 139 -13.00 -11.49 12.47
C LYS A 139 -14.25 -12.37 12.67
N SER A 140 -15.43 -11.76 12.78
CA SER A 140 -16.68 -12.47 13.04
C SER A 140 -17.42 -12.88 11.76
N SER A 141 -17.35 -12.08 10.70
CA SER A 141 -18.08 -12.28 9.45
C SER A 141 -17.32 -13.16 8.44
N ASP A 142 -15.99 -13.12 8.46
CA ASP A 142 -15.10 -13.86 7.57
C ASP A 142 -13.76 -14.13 8.26
N SER A 143 -13.76 -15.12 9.16
CA SER A 143 -12.59 -15.46 9.98
C SER A 143 -11.40 -15.96 9.16
N THR A 144 -11.65 -16.55 7.98
CA THR A 144 -10.58 -17.02 7.09
C THR A 144 -9.85 -15.84 6.47
N TYR A 145 -10.60 -14.86 5.96
CA TYR A 145 -10.01 -13.61 5.44
C TYR A 145 -9.32 -12.81 6.55
N ALA A 146 -9.91 -12.71 7.73
CA ALA A 146 -9.27 -12.05 8.88
C ALA A 146 -7.90 -12.66 9.24
N LEU A 147 -7.78 -14.00 9.22
CA LEU A 147 -6.50 -14.68 9.45
C LEU A 147 -5.48 -14.42 8.35
N LEU A 148 -5.93 -14.39 7.08
CA LEU A 148 -5.08 -14.02 5.95
C LEU A 148 -4.53 -12.60 6.11
N LEU A 149 -5.38 -11.62 6.43
CA LEU A 149 -4.97 -10.24 6.67
C LEU A 149 -3.94 -10.13 7.79
N LEU A 150 -4.18 -10.83 8.91
CA LEU A 150 -3.27 -10.82 10.04
C LEU A 150 -1.91 -11.47 9.71
N ASP A 151 -1.89 -12.50 8.86
CA ASP A 151 -0.65 -13.12 8.38
C ASP A 151 0.16 -12.16 7.51
N HIS A 152 -0.48 -11.51 6.53
CA HIS A 152 0.15 -10.46 5.73
C HIS A 152 0.66 -9.30 6.59
N ALA A 153 -0.12 -8.83 7.57
CA ALA A 153 0.28 -7.75 8.47
C ALA A 153 1.59 -8.07 9.22
N LYS A 154 1.74 -9.33 9.69
CA LYS A 154 2.96 -9.79 10.38
C LYS A 154 4.16 -9.83 9.44
N ARG A 155 3.99 -10.33 8.21
CA ARG A 155 5.06 -10.42 7.22
C ARG A 155 5.60 -9.04 6.86
N VAL A 156 4.70 -8.11 6.54
CA VAL A 156 5.06 -6.71 6.21
C VAL A 156 5.72 -6.01 7.41
N SER A 157 5.22 -6.22 8.63
CA SER A 157 5.83 -5.65 9.84
C SER A 157 7.25 -6.17 10.08
N PHE A 158 7.51 -7.46 9.80
CA PHE A 158 8.85 -8.04 9.93
C PHE A 158 9.85 -7.41 8.94
N HIS A 159 9.41 -7.03 7.74
CA HIS A 159 10.21 -6.24 6.80
C HIS A 159 10.63 -4.87 7.37
N SER A 160 9.69 -4.10 7.94
CA SER A 160 10.02 -2.82 8.61
C SER A 160 11.05 -3.00 9.73
N PHE A 161 10.93 -4.09 10.50
CA PHE A 161 11.80 -4.36 11.63
C PHE A 161 13.23 -4.72 11.21
N LEU A 162 13.41 -5.60 10.21
CA LEU A 162 14.73 -5.98 9.72
C LEU A 162 15.49 -4.81 9.09
N ALA A 163 14.80 -4.01 8.28
CA ALA A 163 15.38 -2.83 7.64
C ALA A 163 15.88 -1.78 8.65
N PHE A 164 15.24 -1.66 9.81
CA PHE A 164 15.57 -0.67 10.83
C PHE A 164 16.68 -1.13 11.79
N PHE A 165 16.67 -2.41 12.20
CA PHE A 165 17.56 -2.91 13.28
C PHE A 165 18.85 -3.58 12.79
N PHE A 166 18.93 -4.00 11.53
CA PHE A 166 20.14 -4.65 10.99
C PHE A 166 20.61 -4.01 9.68
N PRO A 167 21.16 -2.78 9.72
CA PRO A 167 21.73 -2.15 8.54
C PRO A 167 22.92 -2.93 7.93
N GLU A 168 23.51 -3.89 8.67
CA GLU A 168 24.59 -4.75 8.16
C GLU A 168 24.14 -5.74 7.07
N TYR A 169 22.84 -6.04 6.94
CA TYR A 169 22.29 -6.75 5.78
C TYR A 169 22.15 -5.85 4.53
N GLY A 170 22.43 -4.55 4.65
CA GLY A 170 22.54 -3.55 3.58
C GLY A 170 23.97 -3.03 3.39
N SER A 171 25.00 -3.76 3.83
CA SER A 171 26.40 -3.34 3.68
C SER A 171 27.06 -3.91 2.42
N GLN A 172 26.69 -3.37 1.26
CA GLN A 172 27.71 -2.98 0.28
C GLN A 172 27.47 -1.54 -0.13
N SER A 173 28.08 -0.65 0.64
CA SER A 173 28.38 0.71 0.23
C SER A 173 29.24 0.68 -1.04
N GLN A 174 28.66 0.97 -2.20
CA GLN A 174 29.30 1.79 -3.24
C GLN A 174 28.24 2.58 -4.01
N LEU A 175 28.14 3.87 -3.67
CA LEU A 175 27.89 4.91 -4.67
C LEU A 175 29.00 4.81 -5.72
N GLN A 176 28.68 4.69 -7.02
CA GLN A 176 29.33 5.35 -8.17
C GLN A 176 28.67 4.96 -9.52
N PRO A 177 28.74 5.82 -10.55
CA PRO A 177 28.00 5.71 -11.81
C PRO A 177 28.76 4.96 -12.93
N LEU A 178 28.04 4.55 -13.98
CA LEU A 178 28.55 4.39 -15.35
C LEU A 178 27.62 5.10 -16.32
#